data_AF-A0A2N5RXX8-F1
#
_entry.id   AF-A0A2N5RXX8-F1
#
_cell.length_a   1.000
_cell.length_b   1.000
_cell.length_c   1.000
_cell.angle_alpha   90.00
_cell.angle_beta   90.00
_cell.angle_gamma   90.00
#
_symmetry.space_group_name_H-M   'P 1'
#
loop_
_entity.id
_entity.type
_entity.pdbx_description
1 polymer ?
#
loop_
_entity_poly.entity_id
_entity_poly.type
_entity_poly.pdbx_seq_one_letter_code
_entity_poly.pdbx_strand_id
1 'polypeptide(L)'
;MRITLETIVSVLLLPLASHGINLPTNRKIFHGNLGLNSTNLHRGGVAVGFLPGFRERLAPNAVWDINHLLPAPMAIVGDYIHLQAHDPNLSILDLHLPHILNSPGNPVWQIALLPSEGLDKVTPYVAERIAIKMAWINSHGISVWLRFAHEMNGDWYGWGLQPELFKEKWKMITYAIRARTRGTYMLWAPNVGFGPYVDSIRGGYSRYWPGADSVDISGLSFYHFGGEDRLNVLPRPGEALEKIKQFADLYGSGQGKPVILAETGAAYTTSLSSGLPNYGGASNHDIKFAWLQQLLSGDLKQHVPELKAISWFELIKDENSGVRGTSVKCEDYRLIVGEHRLSRDAVRYLGGDYY
;
A
#
# COMPACT_ATOMS: atom_id res chain seq x y z
N MET A 1 20.18 -69.66 22.33
CA MET A 1 20.03 -68.21 22.04
C MET A 1 18.98 -68.09 20.93
N ARG A 2 17.68 -68.21 21.28
CA ARG A 2 16.61 -67.18 21.17
C ARG A 2 16.52 -66.53 19.77
N ILE A 3 15.74 -67.10 18.84
CA ILE A 3 14.29 -66.94 18.54
C ILE A 3 13.99 -65.71 17.65
N THR A 4 13.29 -66.02 16.56
CA THR A 4 12.82 -65.27 15.39
C THR A 4 11.62 -64.34 15.64
N LEU A 5 11.33 -63.53 14.62
CA LEU A 5 10.12 -62.71 14.35
C LEU A 5 8.84 -63.17 15.08
N GLU A 6 8.18 -62.23 15.77
CA GLU A 6 6.74 -61.89 15.71
C GLU A 6 6.26 -61.16 16.98
N THR A 7 5.81 -59.90 16.87
CA THR A 7 4.62 -59.27 17.54
C THR A 7 4.48 -57.83 16.94
N ILE A 8 3.58 -57.50 15.99
CA ILE A 8 2.12 -57.17 16.10
C ILE A 8 1.92 -56.01 17.11
N VAL A 9 1.32 -54.83 16.86
CA VAL A 9 -0.01 -54.45 16.32
C VAL A 9 -0.05 -52.93 15.99
N SER A 10 -0.70 -52.59 14.88
CA SER A 10 -1.49 -51.39 14.51
C SER A 10 -1.31 -50.02 15.20
N VAL A 11 -1.03 -48.98 14.41
CA VAL A 11 -1.65 -47.65 14.57
C VAL A 11 -1.99 -47.03 13.20
N LEU A 12 -3.30 -47.01 12.93
CA LEU A 12 -4.08 -46.12 12.07
C LEU A 12 -3.54 -45.66 10.70
N LEU A 13 -4.07 -46.33 9.66
CA LEU A 13 -4.58 -45.64 8.46
C LEU A 13 -5.63 -44.61 8.87
N LEU A 14 -5.27 -43.33 8.88
CA LEU A 14 -6.25 -42.24 8.88
C LEU A 14 -6.86 -42.15 7.47
N PRO A 15 -8.20 -42.10 7.34
CA PRO A 15 -8.80 -41.84 6.05
C PRO A 15 -8.44 -40.41 5.66
N LEU A 16 -7.85 -40.26 4.46
CA LEU A 16 -7.86 -39.00 3.73
C LEU A 16 -9.32 -38.68 3.45
N ALA A 17 -9.99 -38.04 4.41
CA ALA A 17 -11.24 -37.37 4.17
C ALA A 17 -10.92 -36.19 3.26
N SER A 18 -11.05 -36.41 1.95
CA SER A 18 -11.22 -35.36 0.97
C SER A 18 -12.52 -34.62 1.31
N HIS A 19 -12.44 -33.72 2.29
CA HIS A 19 -13.45 -32.69 2.46
C HIS A 19 -13.30 -31.79 1.25
N GLY A 20 -14.08 -32.10 0.20
CA GLY A 20 -14.37 -31.15 -0.85
C GLY A 20 -14.84 -29.89 -0.15
N ILE A 21 -14.00 -28.85 -0.17
CA ILE A 21 -14.39 -27.53 0.26
C ILE A 21 -15.43 -27.10 -0.76
N ASN A 22 -16.71 -27.28 -0.41
CA ASN A 22 -17.80 -26.63 -1.11
C ASN A 22 -17.59 -25.13 -0.91
N LEU A 23 -16.91 -24.50 -1.88
CA LEU A 23 -16.82 -23.06 -1.96
C LEU A 23 -18.25 -22.54 -2.13
N PRO A 24 -18.77 -21.71 -1.21
CA PRO A 24 -20.09 -21.13 -1.40
C PRO A 24 -20.09 -20.30 -2.68
N THR A 25 -20.82 -20.76 -3.69
CA THR A 25 -20.96 -20.14 -5.02
C THR A 25 -21.84 -18.88 -5.04
N ASN A 26 -22.06 -18.25 -3.88
CA ASN A 26 -22.79 -17.00 -3.77
C ASN A 26 -21.94 -15.95 -3.05
N ARG A 27 -20.88 -15.49 -3.70
CA ARG A 27 -20.26 -14.22 -3.34
C ARG A 27 -21.13 -13.07 -3.83
N LYS A 28 -21.96 -12.54 -2.93
CA LYS A 28 -22.45 -11.18 -3.06
C LYS A 28 -21.24 -10.27 -3.26
N ILE A 29 -21.24 -9.54 -4.38
CA ILE A 29 -20.34 -8.43 -4.68
C ILE A 29 -20.35 -7.50 -3.46
N PHE A 30 -19.20 -7.26 -2.85
CA PHE A 30 -19.09 -6.42 -1.67
C PHE A 30 -19.39 -4.95 -2.05
N HIS A 31 -20.57 -4.49 -1.64
CA HIS A 31 -20.92 -3.07 -1.55
C HIS A 31 -20.61 -2.58 -0.13
N GLY A 32 -19.34 -2.34 0.18
CA GLY A 32 -18.90 -1.72 1.45
C GLY A 32 -18.08 -0.47 1.18
N ASN A 33 -18.05 0.47 2.13
CA ASN A 33 -17.21 1.68 2.09
C ASN A 33 -15.69 1.39 2.27
N LEU A 34 -15.24 0.14 2.10
CA LEU A 34 -13.85 -0.30 2.33
C LEU A 34 -13.33 -0.07 3.76
N GLY A 35 -14.21 0.09 4.73
CA GLY A 35 -13.84 0.48 6.10
C GLY A 35 -13.56 1.98 6.27
N LEU A 36 -13.72 2.79 5.20
CA LEU A 36 -13.51 4.23 5.25
C LEU A 36 -14.64 4.92 6.01
N ASN A 37 -14.30 5.61 7.09
CA ASN A 37 -15.25 6.41 7.85
C ASN A 37 -15.52 7.74 7.12
N SER A 38 -16.80 8.01 6.80
CA SER A 38 -17.20 9.22 6.07
C SER A 38 -17.00 10.52 6.83
N THR A 39 -16.77 10.47 8.16
CA THR A 39 -16.42 11.65 8.96
C THR A 39 -14.93 11.97 8.96
N ASN A 40 -14.10 11.08 8.40
CA ASN A 40 -12.66 11.32 8.28
C ASN A 40 -12.38 12.20 7.07
N LEU A 41 -11.11 12.53 6.88
CA LEU A 41 -10.65 13.44 5.86
C LEU A 41 -11.00 12.94 4.46
N HIS A 42 -11.87 13.69 3.80
CA HIS A 42 -12.27 13.50 2.42
C HIS A 42 -12.16 14.82 1.67
N ARG A 43 -11.70 14.76 0.42
CA ARG A 43 -11.70 15.90 -0.50
C ARG A 43 -12.15 15.43 -1.87
N GLY A 44 -13.12 16.12 -2.48
CA GLY A 44 -13.62 15.76 -3.81
C GLY A 44 -14.19 14.33 -3.89
N GLY A 45 -14.72 13.78 -2.79
CA GLY A 45 -15.20 12.39 -2.75
C GLY A 45 -14.09 11.33 -2.78
N VAL A 46 -12.86 11.70 -2.42
CA VAL A 46 -11.70 10.82 -2.26
C VAL A 46 -11.26 10.89 -0.79
N ALA A 47 -11.03 9.73 -0.17
CA ALA A 47 -10.46 9.63 1.17
C ALA A 47 -8.97 9.96 1.16
N VAL A 48 -8.53 10.71 2.16
CA VAL A 48 -7.12 11.11 2.27
C VAL A 48 -6.55 10.51 3.54
N GLY A 49 -5.53 9.69 3.36
CA GLY A 49 -4.71 9.19 4.45
C GLY A 49 -3.24 9.44 4.19
N PHE A 50 -2.41 9.02 5.13
CA PHE A 50 -0.98 9.26 5.12
C PHE A 50 -0.24 8.01 5.58
N LEU A 51 0.96 7.80 5.04
CA LEU A 51 1.96 6.90 5.59
C LEU A 51 2.86 7.73 6.51
N PRO A 52 2.75 7.63 7.84
CA PRO A 52 3.63 8.34 8.74
C PRO A 52 5.05 7.77 8.67
N GLY A 53 6.03 8.59 9.02
CA GLY A 53 7.43 8.17 9.17
C GLY A 53 7.66 7.38 10.45
N PHE A 54 6.90 6.29 10.66
CA PHE A 54 7.08 5.40 11.81
C PHE A 54 8.52 4.92 11.85
N ARG A 55 9.26 5.30 12.90
CA ARG A 55 10.66 4.90 13.12
C ARG A 55 11.65 5.37 12.04
N GLU A 56 11.26 6.37 11.26
CA GLU A 56 12.18 6.98 10.30
C GLU A 56 13.37 7.62 11.01
N ARG A 57 14.57 7.47 10.43
CA ARG A 57 15.81 7.93 11.07
C ARG A 57 16.03 9.43 10.90
N LEU A 58 15.65 9.98 9.75
CA LEU A 58 15.96 11.35 9.36
C LEU A 58 14.99 12.36 9.98
N ALA A 59 13.68 12.14 9.82
CA ALA A 59 12.64 12.98 10.40
C ALA A 59 11.40 12.11 10.75
N PRO A 60 11.44 11.38 11.88
CA PRO A 60 10.29 10.59 12.31
C PRO A 60 9.09 11.50 12.59
N ASN A 61 7.90 10.98 12.31
CA ASN A 61 6.64 11.58 12.70
C ASN A 61 5.66 10.50 13.10
N ALA A 62 4.74 10.85 14.00
CA ALA A 62 3.69 9.99 14.48
C ALA A 62 2.33 10.37 13.86
N VAL A 63 1.38 9.45 13.97
CA VAL A 63 -0.02 9.66 13.57
C VAL A 63 -0.61 10.93 14.21
N TRP A 64 -0.25 11.21 15.47
CA TRP A 64 -0.73 12.39 16.17
C TRP A 64 -0.18 13.70 15.59
N ASP A 65 1.10 13.74 15.20
CA ASP A 65 1.74 14.94 14.63
C ASP A 65 1.03 15.39 13.34
N ILE A 66 0.58 14.43 12.53
CA ILE A 66 -0.19 14.70 11.31
C ILE A 66 -1.62 15.11 11.67
N ASN A 67 -2.34 14.30 12.44
CA ASN A 67 -3.75 14.54 12.76
C ASN A 67 -4.00 15.89 13.46
N HIS A 68 -3.07 16.37 14.30
CA HIS A 68 -3.24 17.64 15.00
C HIS A 68 -3.26 18.86 14.05
N LEU A 69 -2.72 18.72 12.83
CA LEU A 69 -2.69 19.77 11.82
C LEU A 69 -3.85 19.66 10.82
N LEU A 70 -4.49 18.51 10.71
CA LEU A 70 -5.53 18.26 9.71
C LEU A 70 -6.90 18.81 10.13
N PRO A 71 -7.75 19.18 9.17
CA PRO A 71 -9.10 19.70 9.45
C PRO A 71 -10.09 18.60 9.87
N ALA A 72 -9.75 17.34 9.59
CA ALA A 72 -10.46 16.14 10.01
C ALA A 72 -9.45 15.00 10.18
N PRO A 73 -9.77 13.95 10.96
CA PRO A 73 -8.88 12.83 11.14
C PRO A 73 -8.52 12.14 9.83
N MET A 74 -7.29 11.64 9.69
CA MET A 74 -6.88 10.85 8.52
C MET A 74 -7.86 9.69 8.26
N ALA A 75 -8.17 9.45 6.98
CA ALA A 75 -9.02 8.31 6.62
C ALA A 75 -8.26 6.98 6.64
N ILE A 76 -6.96 7.01 6.31
CA ILE A 76 -6.06 5.86 6.28
C ILE A 76 -4.77 6.21 7.01
N VAL A 77 -4.27 5.26 7.80
CA VAL A 77 -2.90 5.26 8.31
C VAL A 77 -2.14 4.12 7.63
N GLY A 78 -1.12 4.46 6.86
CA GLY A 78 -0.23 3.48 6.24
C GLY A 78 0.90 3.04 7.16
N ASP A 79 1.39 1.82 6.95
CA ASP A 79 2.47 1.23 7.75
C ASP A 79 3.27 0.21 6.93
N TYR A 80 4.54 0.02 7.27
CA TYR A 80 5.46 -0.90 6.62
C TYR A 80 5.96 -1.94 7.60
N ILE A 81 5.61 -3.20 7.33
CA ILE A 81 5.83 -4.32 8.23
C ILE A 81 6.65 -5.39 7.54
N HIS A 82 7.88 -5.58 7.99
CA HIS A 82 8.74 -6.64 7.49
C HIS A 82 8.25 -8.01 7.99
N LEU A 83 8.02 -8.94 7.07
CA LEU A 83 7.89 -10.36 7.39
C LEU A 83 9.29 -10.93 7.61
N GLN A 84 9.49 -11.45 8.82
CA GLN A 84 10.77 -12.02 9.23
C GLN A 84 10.52 -13.36 9.92
N ALA A 85 11.33 -14.37 9.63
CA ALA A 85 11.14 -15.71 10.19
C ALA A 85 11.26 -15.74 11.72
N HIS A 86 12.05 -14.82 12.29
CA HIS A 86 12.22 -14.69 13.74
C HIS A 86 11.03 -14.02 14.45
N ASP A 87 10.13 -13.37 13.70
CA ASP A 87 8.89 -12.78 14.22
C ASP A 87 7.65 -13.36 13.51
N PRO A 88 7.35 -14.65 13.72
CA PRO A 88 6.17 -15.30 13.11
C PRO A 88 4.86 -14.75 13.66
N ASN A 89 4.89 -13.88 14.68
CA ASN A 89 3.71 -13.30 15.30
C ASN A 89 3.43 -11.89 14.82
N LEU A 90 4.29 -11.30 13.99
CA LEU A 90 4.19 -9.90 13.57
C LEU A 90 4.09 -8.97 14.79
N SER A 91 4.92 -9.20 15.81
CA SER A 91 4.96 -8.46 17.06
C SER A 91 5.12 -6.95 16.88
N ILE A 92 5.74 -6.54 15.77
CA ILE A 92 5.83 -5.13 15.36
C ILE A 92 4.45 -4.46 15.21
N LEU A 93 3.43 -5.18 14.75
CA LEU A 93 2.05 -4.68 14.69
C LEU A 93 1.49 -4.44 16.09
N ASP A 94 1.91 -5.20 17.09
CA ASP A 94 1.47 -5.00 18.48
C ASP A 94 2.02 -3.69 19.06
N LEU A 95 3.23 -3.31 18.63
CA LEU A 95 3.85 -2.03 18.99
C LEU A 95 3.16 -0.84 18.31
N HIS A 96 2.64 -1.02 17.10
CA HIS A 96 2.01 0.06 16.34
C HIS A 96 0.50 0.19 16.63
N LEU A 97 -0.16 -0.90 17.03
CA LEU A 97 -1.60 -0.95 17.29
C LEU A 97 -2.11 0.18 18.22
N PRO A 98 -1.44 0.53 19.34
CA PRO A 98 -1.89 1.63 20.19
C PRO A 98 -1.97 2.98 19.45
N HIS A 99 -1.12 3.24 18.47
CA HIS A 99 -1.20 4.47 17.67
C HIS A 99 -2.46 4.47 16.80
N ILE A 100 -2.86 3.31 16.29
CA ILE A 100 -4.07 3.17 15.45
C ILE A 100 -5.33 3.23 16.31
N LEU A 101 -5.38 2.51 17.45
CA LEU A 101 -6.54 2.52 18.35
C LEU A 101 -6.83 3.90 18.94
N ASN A 102 -5.77 4.67 19.24
CA ASN A 102 -5.91 6.02 19.77
C ASN A 102 -6.04 7.09 18.68
N SER A 103 -6.04 6.69 17.39
CA SER A 103 -6.26 7.63 16.30
C SER A 103 -7.72 8.09 16.27
N PRO A 104 -7.97 9.41 16.21
CA PRO A 104 -9.34 9.90 16.04
C PRO A 104 -9.93 9.38 14.73
N GLY A 105 -11.26 9.22 14.70
CA GLY A 105 -11.98 8.83 13.49
C GLY A 105 -11.88 7.35 13.08
N ASN A 106 -11.16 6.50 13.84
CA ASN A 106 -10.96 5.06 13.54
C ASN A 106 -10.54 4.82 12.08
N PRO A 107 -9.32 5.25 11.69
CA PRO A 107 -8.86 5.12 10.31
C PRO A 107 -8.75 3.66 9.87
N VAL A 108 -8.78 3.44 8.56
CA VAL A 108 -8.30 2.17 7.99
C VAL A 108 -6.80 2.04 8.25
N TRP A 109 -6.35 0.86 8.68
CA TRP A 109 -4.93 0.54 8.75
C TRP A 109 -4.48 -0.12 7.45
N GLN A 110 -3.72 0.61 6.64
CA GLN A 110 -3.13 0.09 5.41
C GLN A 110 -1.74 -0.49 5.69
N ILE A 111 -1.66 -1.81 5.78
CA ILE A 111 -0.43 -2.52 6.13
C ILE A 111 0.26 -3.00 4.85
N ALA A 112 1.39 -2.38 4.52
CA ALA A 112 2.33 -2.95 3.56
C ALA A 112 3.10 -4.08 4.25
N LEU A 113 2.94 -5.30 3.75
CA LEU A 113 3.57 -6.49 4.33
C LEU A 113 4.71 -6.95 3.41
N LEU A 114 5.95 -6.77 3.86
CA LEU A 114 7.16 -6.86 3.05
C LEU A 114 7.84 -8.23 3.28
N PRO A 115 7.76 -9.20 2.34
CA PRO A 115 8.43 -10.50 2.44
C PRO A 115 9.96 -10.33 2.27
N SER A 116 10.59 -9.75 3.28
CA SER A 116 11.97 -9.26 3.21
C SER A 116 13.00 -10.37 3.10
N GLU A 117 12.65 -11.57 3.54
CA GLU A 117 13.44 -12.79 3.37
C GLU A 117 13.10 -13.56 2.08
N GLY A 118 12.26 -13.00 1.21
CA GLY A 118 11.84 -13.56 -0.07
C GLY A 118 10.47 -14.25 -0.03
N LEU A 119 9.84 -14.37 -1.20
CA LEU A 119 8.50 -14.96 -1.34
C LEU A 119 8.47 -16.45 -0.96
N ASP A 120 9.55 -17.19 -1.19
CA ASP A 120 9.64 -18.62 -0.85
C ASP A 120 9.49 -18.91 0.65
N LYS A 121 9.76 -17.92 1.50
CA LYS A 121 9.58 -18.03 2.95
C LYS A 121 8.13 -17.90 3.39
N VAL A 122 7.24 -17.46 2.50
CA VAL A 122 5.80 -17.44 2.73
C VAL A 122 5.23 -18.84 2.52
N THR A 123 5.26 -19.62 3.60
CA THR A 123 4.68 -20.96 3.67
C THR A 123 3.22 -20.92 4.12
N PRO A 124 2.46 -22.03 4.03
CA PRO A 124 1.11 -22.10 4.58
C PRO A 124 1.04 -21.74 6.07
N TYR A 125 2.07 -22.11 6.85
CA TYR A 125 2.19 -21.72 8.26
C TYR A 125 2.28 -20.20 8.40
N VAL A 126 3.14 -19.53 7.61
CA VAL A 126 3.27 -18.06 7.65
C VAL A 126 1.98 -17.37 7.22
N ALA A 127 1.33 -17.84 6.15
CA ALA A 127 0.03 -17.33 5.70
C ALA A 127 -1.03 -17.42 6.79
N GLU A 128 -1.06 -18.52 7.55
CA GLU A 128 -1.97 -18.70 8.66
C GLU A 128 -1.66 -17.75 9.84
N ARG A 129 -0.37 -17.53 10.15
CA ARG A 129 0.01 -16.54 11.19
C ARG A 129 -0.42 -15.13 10.81
N ILE A 130 -0.22 -14.74 9.55
CA ILE A 130 -0.70 -13.45 9.02
C ILE A 130 -2.21 -13.36 9.21
N ALA A 131 -2.96 -14.39 8.81
CA ALA A 131 -4.42 -14.39 8.91
C ALA A 131 -4.93 -14.32 10.35
N ILE A 132 -4.28 -15.01 11.29
CA ILE A 132 -4.57 -14.90 12.73
C ILE A 132 -4.35 -13.46 13.22
N LYS A 133 -3.21 -12.84 12.87
CA LYS A 133 -2.91 -11.47 13.30
C LYS A 133 -3.91 -10.46 12.74
N MET A 134 -4.26 -10.58 11.46
CA MET A 134 -5.25 -9.70 10.83
C MET A 134 -6.64 -9.84 11.47
N ALA A 135 -7.07 -11.07 11.75
CA ALA A 135 -8.33 -11.32 12.46
C ALA A 135 -8.33 -10.71 13.88
N TRP A 136 -7.20 -10.80 14.59
CA TRP A 136 -7.03 -10.18 15.90
C TRP A 136 -7.03 -8.65 15.83
N ILE A 137 -6.39 -8.02 14.84
CA ILE A 137 -6.51 -6.57 14.63
C ILE A 137 -7.98 -6.20 14.35
N ASN A 138 -8.66 -6.96 13.49
CA ASN A 138 -10.07 -6.71 13.17
C ASN A 138 -11.00 -6.87 14.39
N SER A 139 -10.69 -7.75 15.36
CA SER A 139 -11.50 -7.87 16.58
C SER A 139 -11.45 -6.64 17.49
N HIS A 140 -10.51 -5.71 17.25
CA HIS A 140 -10.47 -4.41 17.92
C HIS A 140 -11.24 -3.32 17.15
N GLY A 141 -12.00 -3.67 16.10
CA GLY A 141 -12.80 -2.72 15.32
C GLY A 141 -12.03 -1.98 14.22
N ILE A 142 -10.78 -2.37 13.96
CA ILE A 142 -9.94 -1.77 12.91
C ILE A 142 -10.16 -2.51 11.59
N SER A 143 -10.52 -1.77 10.55
CA SER A 143 -10.49 -2.29 9.17
C SER A 143 -9.08 -2.26 8.63
N VAL A 144 -8.65 -3.34 7.98
CA VAL A 144 -7.30 -3.47 7.43
C VAL A 144 -7.33 -3.52 5.91
N TRP A 145 -6.43 -2.78 5.26
CA TRP A 145 -6.04 -3.02 3.87
C TRP A 145 -4.67 -3.69 3.85
N LEU A 146 -4.64 -4.99 3.54
CA LEU A 146 -3.41 -5.76 3.51
C LEU A 146 -2.77 -5.71 2.12
N ARG A 147 -1.65 -4.99 2.03
CA ARG A 147 -0.88 -4.74 0.82
C ARG A 147 0.39 -5.61 0.81
N PHE A 148 0.22 -6.88 0.50
CA PHE A 148 1.30 -7.85 0.49
C PHE A 148 2.22 -7.68 -0.73
N ALA A 149 3.54 -7.64 -0.48
CA ALA A 149 4.58 -7.61 -1.51
C ALA A 149 4.32 -6.52 -2.57
N HIS A 150 4.15 -5.28 -2.13
CA HIS A 150 3.87 -4.14 -3.00
C HIS A 150 4.97 -3.93 -4.05
N GLU A 151 4.59 -3.28 -5.16
CA GLU A 151 5.51 -2.93 -6.25
C GLU A 151 6.31 -4.12 -6.79
N MET A 152 5.69 -5.30 -6.77
CA MET A 152 6.24 -6.55 -7.28
C MET A 152 6.69 -6.48 -8.76
N ASN A 153 6.22 -5.49 -9.53
CA ASN A 153 6.65 -5.21 -10.90
C ASN A 153 7.96 -4.39 -11.00
N GLY A 154 8.53 -3.96 -9.88
CA GLY A 154 9.85 -3.36 -9.77
C GLY A 154 10.99 -4.36 -9.60
N ASP A 155 12.23 -3.88 -9.76
CA ASP A 155 13.48 -4.64 -9.60
C ASP A 155 14.28 -4.23 -8.36
N TRP A 156 13.71 -3.37 -7.51
CA TRP A 156 14.33 -2.84 -6.29
C TRP A 156 14.05 -3.65 -5.01
N TYR A 157 13.11 -4.60 -5.05
CA TYR A 157 12.80 -5.48 -3.92
C TYR A 157 13.13 -6.94 -4.23
N GLY A 158 13.53 -7.70 -3.20
CA GLY A 158 13.86 -9.12 -3.32
C GLY A 158 12.67 -10.03 -3.70
N TRP A 159 11.44 -9.51 -3.66
CA TRP A 159 10.23 -10.17 -4.16
C TRP A 159 9.80 -9.69 -5.54
N GLY A 160 10.49 -8.69 -6.11
CA GLY A 160 10.22 -8.16 -7.43
C GLY A 160 10.57 -9.15 -8.54
N LEU A 161 10.06 -8.89 -9.76
CA LEU A 161 10.34 -9.67 -10.97
C LEU A 161 9.95 -11.16 -10.91
N GLN A 162 9.07 -11.55 -9.97
CA GLN A 162 8.69 -12.94 -9.69
C GLN A 162 7.16 -13.16 -9.81
N PRO A 163 6.56 -12.98 -11.00
CA PRO A 163 5.10 -12.93 -11.15
C PRO A 163 4.37 -14.22 -10.75
N GLU A 164 4.91 -15.39 -11.11
CA GLU A 164 4.24 -16.66 -10.82
C GLU A 164 4.28 -16.97 -9.31
N LEU A 165 5.44 -16.82 -8.69
CA LEU A 165 5.59 -17.01 -7.25
C LEU A 165 4.78 -15.98 -6.46
N PHE A 166 4.74 -14.72 -6.91
CA PHE A 166 3.89 -13.69 -6.32
C PHE A 166 2.42 -14.11 -6.32
N LYS A 167 1.88 -14.53 -7.47
CA LYS A 167 0.48 -14.96 -7.58
C LYS A 167 0.16 -16.18 -6.71
N GLU A 168 1.09 -17.14 -6.61
CA GLU A 168 0.96 -18.28 -5.72
C GLU A 168 0.82 -17.84 -4.25
N LYS A 169 1.76 -17.02 -3.76
CA LYS A 169 1.76 -16.57 -2.36
C LYS A 169 0.61 -15.62 -2.06
N TRP A 170 0.23 -14.77 -3.01
CA TRP A 170 -0.94 -13.90 -2.92
C TRP A 170 -2.22 -14.71 -2.65
N LYS A 171 -2.47 -15.74 -3.48
CA LYS A 171 -3.65 -16.59 -3.33
C LYS A 171 -3.62 -17.36 -2.01
N MET A 172 -2.46 -17.87 -1.61
CA MET A 172 -2.27 -18.55 -0.33
C MET A 172 -2.68 -17.67 0.86
N ILE A 173 -2.15 -16.44 0.94
CA ILE A 173 -2.50 -15.48 2.00
C ILE A 173 -3.98 -15.11 1.92
N THR A 174 -4.49 -14.85 0.71
CA THR A 174 -5.88 -14.47 0.48
C THR A 174 -6.85 -15.55 0.98
N TYR A 175 -6.56 -16.83 0.72
CA TYR A 175 -7.38 -17.93 1.23
C TYR A 175 -7.34 -18.03 2.75
N ALA A 176 -6.15 -17.92 3.37
CA ALA A 176 -6.01 -17.93 4.82
C ALA A 176 -6.77 -16.78 5.50
N ILE A 177 -6.64 -15.55 4.97
CA ILE A 177 -7.35 -14.36 5.47
C ILE A 177 -8.87 -14.58 5.42
N ARG A 178 -9.37 -15.01 4.26
CA ARG A 178 -10.82 -15.17 4.04
C ARG A 178 -11.44 -16.31 4.84
N ALA A 179 -10.63 -17.29 5.26
CA ALA A 179 -11.06 -18.33 6.19
C ALA A 179 -11.25 -17.81 7.63
N ARG A 180 -10.62 -16.67 7.99
CA ARG A 180 -10.58 -16.17 9.38
C ARG A 180 -11.31 -14.86 9.62
N THR A 181 -11.33 -13.95 8.65
CA THR A 181 -11.90 -12.61 8.84
C THR A 181 -12.50 -12.04 7.55
N ARG A 182 -13.42 -11.10 7.73
CA ARG A 182 -13.99 -10.25 6.66
C ARG A 182 -13.61 -8.77 6.82
N GLY A 183 -12.89 -8.41 7.89
CA GLY A 183 -12.45 -7.04 8.18
C GLY A 183 -11.12 -6.66 7.52
N THR A 184 -10.53 -7.59 6.76
CA THR A 184 -9.28 -7.36 6.02
C THR A 184 -9.54 -7.46 4.52
N TYR A 185 -9.19 -6.40 3.80
CA TYR A 185 -9.29 -6.29 2.35
C TYR A 185 -7.91 -6.55 1.73
N MET A 186 -7.87 -7.39 0.70
CA MET A 186 -6.65 -7.66 -0.08
C MET A 186 -6.41 -6.53 -1.09
N LEU A 187 -5.36 -5.73 -0.86
CA LEU A 187 -4.98 -4.55 -1.65
C LEU A 187 -3.82 -4.87 -2.60
N TRP A 188 -4.11 -5.11 -3.88
CA TRP A 188 -3.08 -5.40 -4.89
C TRP A 188 -2.53 -4.10 -5.44
N ALA A 189 -1.24 -3.80 -5.22
CA ALA A 189 -0.67 -2.50 -5.53
C ALA A 189 0.69 -2.61 -6.24
N PRO A 190 0.73 -2.66 -7.59
CA PRO A 190 1.95 -2.44 -8.36
C PRO A 190 2.41 -0.98 -8.31
N ASN A 191 3.65 -0.73 -8.74
CA ASN A 191 4.12 0.60 -9.11
C ASN A 191 3.56 1.00 -10.48
N VAL A 192 3.36 2.30 -10.74
CA VAL A 192 2.90 2.83 -12.05
C VAL A 192 3.68 2.22 -13.21
N GLY A 193 3.00 1.96 -14.33
CA GLY A 193 3.58 1.24 -15.46
C GLY A 193 4.73 2.00 -16.09
N PHE A 194 5.92 1.38 -16.09
CA PHE A 194 7.15 1.90 -16.70
C PHE A 194 7.82 0.89 -17.64
N GLY A 195 7.20 -0.28 -17.84
CA GLY A 195 7.62 -1.26 -18.85
C GLY A 195 7.10 -0.90 -20.24
N PRO A 196 7.67 -1.48 -21.32
CA PRO A 196 7.22 -1.21 -22.70
C PRO A 196 5.80 -1.70 -22.98
N TYR A 197 5.33 -2.71 -22.24
CA TYR A 197 4.01 -3.32 -22.39
C TYR A 197 3.36 -3.64 -21.04
N VAL A 198 2.02 -3.71 -21.02
CA VAL A 198 1.22 -4.07 -19.84
C VAL A 198 1.52 -5.46 -19.28
N ASP A 199 2.09 -6.37 -20.08
CA ASP A 199 2.48 -7.72 -19.68
C ASP A 199 3.99 -7.92 -19.53
N SER A 200 4.76 -6.83 -19.52
CA SER A 200 6.19 -6.87 -19.21
C SER A 200 6.41 -7.39 -17.79
N ILE A 201 7.44 -8.22 -17.59
CA ILE A 201 7.84 -8.67 -16.25
C ILE A 201 8.32 -7.48 -15.41
N ARG A 202 9.13 -6.61 -16.01
CA ARG A 202 9.59 -5.36 -15.40
C ARG A 202 8.65 -4.22 -15.82
N GLY A 203 8.02 -3.57 -14.84
CA GLY A 203 7.17 -2.40 -15.03
C GLY A 203 5.82 -2.63 -15.70
N GLY A 204 5.46 -3.88 -16.03
CA GLY A 204 4.11 -4.25 -16.46
C GLY A 204 3.23 -4.66 -15.28
N TYR A 205 1.92 -4.79 -15.52
CA TYR A 205 0.93 -5.12 -14.49
C TYR A 205 0.42 -6.56 -14.59
N SER A 206 0.03 -6.98 -15.80
CA SER A 206 -0.86 -8.13 -16.00
C SER A 206 -0.25 -9.46 -15.60
N ARG A 207 1.08 -9.61 -15.67
CA ARG A 207 1.79 -10.81 -15.18
C ARG A 207 1.63 -11.03 -13.68
N TYR A 208 1.44 -9.95 -12.92
CA TYR A 208 1.27 -9.97 -11.47
C TYR A 208 -0.18 -9.94 -11.03
N TRP A 209 -1.15 -9.81 -11.95
CA TRP A 209 -2.56 -9.80 -11.58
C TRP A 209 -3.00 -11.20 -11.12
N PRO A 210 -3.42 -11.38 -9.85
CA PRO A 210 -3.74 -12.70 -9.31
C PRO A 210 -5.18 -13.16 -9.64
N GLY A 211 -5.98 -12.28 -10.23
CA GLY A 211 -7.40 -12.51 -10.57
C GLY A 211 -8.35 -11.68 -9.70
N ALA A 212 -9.42 -11.18 -10.31
CA ALA A 212 -10.40 -10.31 -9.66
C ALA A 212 -11.08 -10.96 -8.45
N ASP A 213 -11.20 -12.28 -8.41
CA ASP A 213 -11.77 -12.99 -7.26
C ASP A 213 -10.87 -12.91 -6.02
N SER A 214 -9.56 -12.71 -6.18
CA SER A 214 -8.55 -12.67 -5.10
C SER A 214 -8.15 -11.25 -4.68
N VAL A 215 -8.65 -10.22 -5.36
CA VAL A 215 -8.37 -8.81 -5.07
C VAL A 215 -9.64 -8.10 -4.62
N ASP A 216 -9.56 -7.38 -3.51
CA ASP A 216 -10.68 -6.57 -3.03
C ASP A 216 -10.51 -5.09 -3.45
N ILE A 217 -9.27 -4.60 -3.53
CA ILE A 217 -8.92 -3.22 -3.93
C ILE A 217 -7.75 -3.23 -4.91
N SER A 218 -7.87 -2.50 -6.02
CA SER A 218 -6.79 -2.25 -6.97
C SER A 218 -6.05 -0.98 -6.56
N GLY A 219 -4.86 -1.13 -6.00
CA GLY A 219 -3.97 -0.04 -5.60
C GLY A 219 -2.95 0.31 -6.66
N LEU A 220 -2.39 1.51 -6.57
CA LEU A 220 -1.25 1.94 -7.36
C LEU A 220 -0.28 2.72 -6.48
N SER A 221 1.02 2.44 -6.58
CA SER A 221 2.07 3.36 -6.14
C SER A 221 2.41 4.31 -7.28
N PHE A 222 2.18 5.60 -7.10
CA PHE A 222 2.43 6.59 -8.14
C PHE A 222 2.82 7.94 -7.56
N TYR A 223 3.99 8.43 -7.96
CA TYR A 223 4.61 9.64 -7.43
C TYR A 223 4.99 10.58 -8.56
N HIS A 224 5.09 11.87 -8.23
CA HIS A 224 5.78 12.84 -9.06
C HIS A 224 7.22 13.02 -8.58
N PHE A 225 8.19 12.66 -9.42
CA PHE A 225 9.62 12.71 -9.11
C PHE A 225 10.42 13.71 -9.95
N GLY A 226 9.81 14.31 -10.99
CA GLY A 226 10.56 15.09 -11.98
C GLY A 226 11.48 14.25 -12.88
N GLY A 227 11.07 13.02 -13.19
CA GLY A 227 11.80 12.09 -14.06
C GLY A 227 12.97 11.37 -13.38
N GLU A 228 13.75 10.63 -14.17
CA GLU A 228 14.90 9.84 -13.67
C GLU A 228 16.00 10.72 -13.06
N ASP A 229 16.11 11.97 -13.54
CA ASP A 229 17.07 12.96 -13.05
C ASP A 229 16.64 13.60 -11.71
N ARG A 230 15.43 13.30 -11.23
CA ARG A 230 14.85 13.83 -9.99
C ARG A 230 14.75 15.36 -10.00
N LEU A 231 14.31 15.95 -11.11
CA LEU A 231 14.28 17.40 -11.26
C LEU A 231 13.20 18.04 -10.38
N ASN A 232 13.50 19.17 -9.76
CA ASN A 232 12.54 20.00 -9.06
C ASN A 232 11.70 20.80 -10.08
N VAL A 233 10.77 20.12 -10.75
CA VAL A 233 9.85 20.68 -11.75
C VAL A 233 8.41 20.45 -11.33
N LEU A 234 7.49 21.26 -11.84
CA LEU A 234 6.07 21.04 -11.59
C LEU A 234 5.58 19.76 -12.28
N PRO A 235 4.59 19.05 -11.70
CA PRO A 235 3.87 18.02 -12.43
C PRO A 235 3.20 18.62 -13.66
N ARG A 236 3.28 17.90 -14.78
CA ARG A 236 2.64 18.34 -16.01
C ARG A 236 1.12 18.38 -15.79
N PRO A 237 0.39 19.37 -16.34
CA PRO A 237 -1.07 19.34 -16.31
C PRO A 237 -1.62 18.02 -16.85
N GLY A 238 -2.50 17.38 -16.08
CA GLY A 238 -3.13 16.10 -16.42
C GLY A 238 -2.26 14.85 -16.20
N GLU A 239 -1.06 14.98 -15.63
CA GLU A 239 -0.16 13.84 -15.34
C GLU A 239 -0.84 12.80 -14.44
N ALA A 240 -1.50 13.24 -13.36
CA ALA A 240 -2.23 12.36 -12.47
C ALA A 240 -3.38 11.63 -13.20
N LEU A 241 -4.23 12.41 -13.89
CA LEU A 241 -5.39 11.88 -14.61
C LEU A 241 -4.99 10.83 -15.65
N GLU A 242 -4.00 11.12 -16.47
CA GLU A 242 -3.57 10.21 -17.52
C GLU A 242 -3.20 8.82 -16.97
N LYS A 243 -2.33 8.78 -15.96
CA LYS A 243 -1.81 7.51 -15.44
C LYS A 243 -2.82 6.77 -14.56
N ILE A 244 -3.56 7.50 -13.73
CA ILE A 244 -4.57 6.89 -12.86
C ILE A 244 -5.73 6.34 -13.70
N LYS A 245 -6.16 7.07 -14.74
CA LYS A 245 -7.21 6.59 -15.64
C LYS A 245 -6.76 5.35 -16.42
N GLN A 246 -5.54 5.33 -16.96
CA GLN A 246 -5.00 4.13 -17.63
C GLN A 246 -5.04 2.89 -16.73
N PHE A 247 -4.66 3.04 -15.46
CA PHE A 247 -4.73 1.95 -14.49
C PHE A 247 -6.18 1.57 -14.14
N ALA A 248 -7.05 2.56 -13.94
CA ALA A 248 -8.45 2.34 -13.60
C ALA A 248 -9.25 1.69 -14.75
N ASP A 249 -8.97 2.02 -16.00
CA ASP A 249 -9.58 1.36 -17.15
C ASP A 249 -9.23 -0.14 -17.18
N LEU A 250 -8.02 -0.52 -16.74
CA LEU A 250 -7.57 -1.92 -16.69
C LEU A 250 -8.07 -2.67 -15.46
N TYR A 251 -7.90 -2.09 -14.26
CA TYR A 251 -8.05 -2.78 -12.97
C TYR A 251 -9.08 -2.13 -12.05
N GLY A 252 -9.63 -0.98 -12.41
CA GLY A 252 -10.80 -0.37 -11.79
C GLY A 252 -12.06 -0.85 -12.51
N SER A 253 -12.59 -0.07 -13.45
CA SER A 253 -13.77 -0.43 -14.26
C SER A 253 -13.57 -1.75 -15.00
N GLY A 254 -12.38 -1.98 -15.58
CA GLY A 254 -12.05 -3.21 -16.31
C GLY A 254 -12.07 -4.50 -15.50
N GLN A 255 -11.97 -4.43 -14.16
CA GLN A 255 -12.08 -5.60 -13.26
C GLN A 255 -13.20 -5.45 -12.21
N GLY A 256 -13.99 -4.38 -12.28
CA GLY A 256 -15.01 -4.02 -11.30
C GLY A 256 -14.46 -3.79 -9.89
N LYS A 257 -13.29 -3.14 -9.75
CA LYS A 257 -12.66 -2.88 -8.44
C LYS A 257 -12.64 -1.39 -8.09
N PRO A 258 -12.73 -1.05 -6.80
CA PRO A 258 -12.33 0.27 -6.34
C PRO A 258 -10.83 0.46 -6.60
N VAL A 259 -10.47 1.69 -6.95
CA VAL A 259 -9.08 2.12 -7.16
C VAL A 259 -8.64 2.97 -5.99
N ILE A 260 -7.40 2.77 -5.53
CA ILE A 260 -6.74 3.71 -4.62
C ILE A 260 -5.34 4.04 -5.12
N LEU A 261 -4.82 5.19 -4.75
CA LEU A 261 -3.36 5.35 -4.68
C LEU A 261 -2.89 4.82 -3.34
N ALA A 262 -2.40 3.58 -3.35
CA ALA A 262 -1.90 2.91 -2.15
C ALA A 262 -0.70 3.66 -1.58
N GLU A 263 0.06 4.33 -2.45
CA GLU A 263 1.06 5.31 -2.07
C GLU A 263 1.17 6.40 -3.13
N THR A 264 1.33 7.64 -2.71
CA THR A 264 1.62 8.76 -3.59
C THR A 264 2.34 9.88 -2.85
N GLY A 265 2.93 10.80 -3.60
CA GLY A 265 3.55 12.01 -3.10
C GLY A 265 4.28 12.69 -4.25
N ALA A 266 4.79 13.89 -3.99
CA ALA A 266 5.72 14.55 -4.88
C ALA A 266 7.01 14.86 -4.12
N ALA A 267 8.14 14.55 -4.76
CA ALA A 267 9.44 14.76 -4.13
C ALA A 267 9.90 16.21 -4.32
N TYR A 268 10.54 16.76 -3.30
CA TYR A 268 11.50 17.84 -3.47
C TYR A 268 12.90 17.33 -3.20
N THR A 269 13.75 17.45 -4.21
CA THR A 269 15.04 16.78 -4.26
C THR A 269 16.16 17.72 -3.89
N THR A 270 17.03 17.29 -2.97
CA THR A 270 18.26 18.00 -2.61
C THR A 270 19.48 17.08 -2.71
N SER A 271 20.64 17.68 -2.94
CA SER A 271 21.92 16.96 -2.89
C SER A 271 22.22 16.52 -1.45
N LEU A 272 22.59 15.25 -1.25
CA LEU A 272 23.00 14.77 0.07
C LEU A 272 24.25 15.46 0.61
N SER A 273 25.18 15.85 -0.27
CA SER A 273 26.47 16.41 0.16
C SER A 273 26.39 17.90 0.48
N SER A 274 25.62 18.66 -0.31
CA SER A 274 25.56 20.13 -0.20
C SER A 274 24.25 20.65 0.38
N GLY A 275 23.20 19.82 0.46
CA GLY A 275 21.85 20.25 0.83
C GLY A 275 21.19 21.18 -0.19
N LEU A 276 21.86 21.47 -1.31
CA LEU A 276 21.34 22.38 -2.32
C LEU A 276 20.21 21.71 -3.13
N PRO A 277 19.18 22.48 -3.53
CA PRO A 277 18.13 21.98 -4.41
C PRO A 277 18.70 21.42 -5.71
N ASN A 278 18.13 20.31 -6.17
CA ASN A 278 18.42 19.81 -7.51
C ASN A 278 17.82 20.74 -8.59
N TYR A 279 18.29 20.58 -9.83
CA TYR A 279 17.86 21.38 -10.99
C TYR A 279 16.34 21.31 -11.24
N GLY A 280 15.78 22.34 -11.88
CA GLY A 280 14.37 22.41 -12.30
C GLY A 280 13.68 23.71 -11.91
N GLY A 281 14.07 24.29 -10.77
CA GLY A 281 13.70 25.66 -10.36
C GLY A 281 12.32 25.82 -9.72
N ALA A 282 11.48 24.78 -9.68
CA ALA A 282 10.23 24.81 -8.92
C ALA A 282 10.49 24.66 -7.41
N SER A 283 9.67 25.31 -6.60
CA SER A 283 9.79 25.25 -5.14
C SER A 283 9.19 23.96 -4.57
N ASN A 284 9.67 23.52 -3.40
CA ASN A 284 9.07 22.42 -2.64
C ASN A 284 7.55 22.57 -2.49
N HIS A 285 7.11 23.79 -2.17
CA HIS A 285 5.71 24.17 -2.10
C HIS A 285 4.97 23.87 -3.41
N ASP A 286 5.42 24.46 -4.53
CA ASP A 286 4.64 24.44 -5.77
C ASP A 286 4.55 23.04 -6.37
N ILE A 287 5.61 22.24 -6.25
CA ILE A 287 5.65 20.86 -6.74
C ILE A 287 4.60 20.00 -6.01
N LYS A 288 4.65 20.00 -4.67
CA LYS A 288 3.77 19.18 -3.83
C LYS A 288 2.33 19.67 -3.86
N PHE A 289 2.11 20.98 -3.84
CA PHE A 289 0.79 21.54 -3.86
C PHE A 289 0.10 21.33 -5.21
N ALA A 290 0.81 21.51 -6.33
CA ALA A 290 0.26 21.21 -7.66
C ALA A 290 -0.09 19.71 -7.80
N TRP A 291 0.73 18.81 -7.26
CA TRP A 291 0.44 17.38 -7.26
C TRP A 291 -0.82 17.04 -6.45
N LEU A 292 -0.92 17.56 -5.21
CA LEU A 292 -2.10 17.40 -4.37
C LEU A 292 -3.38 17.89 -5.07
N GLN A 293 -3.30 19.04 -5.74
CA GLN A 293 -4.43 19.61 -6.49
C GLN A 293 -4.85 18.72 -7.67
N GLN A 294 -3.91 18.12 -8.41
CA GLN A 294 -4.28 17.18 -9.48
C GLN A 294 -4.97 15.94 -8.92
N LEU A 295 -4.42 15.34 -7.85
CA LEU A 295 -4.92 14.13 -7.22
C LEU A 295 -6.32 14.25 -6.59
N LEU A 296 -6.70 15.46 -6.18
CA LEU A 296 -7.98 15.71 -5.51
C LEU A 296 -8.90 16.64 -6.32
N SER A 297 -8.58 16.83 -7.60
CA SER A 297 -9.38 17.62 -8.53
C SER A 297 -10.73 16.97 -8.81
N GLY A 298 -11.75 17.81 -9.04
CA GLY A 298 -13.05 17.34 -9.52
C GLY A 298 -12.96 16.65 -10.88
N ASP A 299 -12.05 17.12 -11.75
CA ASP A 299 -11.80 16.55 -13.07
C ASP A 299 -11.29 15.10 -13.00
N LEU A 300 -10.31 14.83 -12.12
CA LEU A 300 -9.85 13.47 -11.87
C LEU A 300 -10.99 12.59 -11.36
N LYS A 301 -11.76 13.09 -10.38
CA LYS A 301 -12.85 12.31 -9.79
C LYS A 301 -13.94 11.98 -10.81
N GLN A 302 -14.26 12.92 -11.69
CA GLN A 302 -15.26 12.75 -12.75
C GLN A 302 -14.84 11.68 -13.75
N HIS A 303 -13.56 11.67 -14.16
CA HIS A 303 -13.03 10.73 -15.15
C HIS A 303 -12.60 9.39 -14.56
N VAL A 304 -12.38 9.31 -13.24
CA VAL A 304 -12.01 8.09 -12.51
C VAL A 304 -12.90 7.93 -11.26
N PRO A 305 -14.20 7.62 -11.43
CA PRO A 305 -15.13 7.47 -10.30
C PRO A 305 -14.75 6.31 -9.35
N GLU A 306 -13.97 5.34 -9.83
CA GLU A 306 -13.44 4.22 -9.06
C GLU A 306 -12.41 4.66 -8.01
N LEU A 307 -11.76 5.82 -8.17
CA LEU A 307 -10.78 6.32 -7.21
C LEU A 307 -11.48 6.64 -5.89
N LYS A 308 -11.20 5.86 -4.85
CA LYS A 308 -11.82 5.99 -3.52
C LYS A 308 -10.91 6.64 -2.49
N ALA A 309 -9.60 6.49 -2.62
CA ALA A 309 -8.66 7.00 -1.63
C ALA A 309 -7.27 7.24 -2.20
N ILE A 310 -6.51 8.09 -1.50
CA ILE A 310 -5.06 8.22 -1.63
C ILE A 310 -4.40 8.08 -0.24
N SER A 311 -3.21 7.51 -0.22
CA SER A 311 -2.33 7.51 0.96
C SER A 311 -1.06 8.29 0.62
N TRP A 312 -0.91 9.49 1.19
CA TRP A 312 0.24 10.35 0.96
C TRP A 312 1.46 9.88 1.76
N PHE A 313 2.62 9.78 1.12
CA PHE A 313 3.87 9.36 1.73
C PHE A 313 4.49 10.52 2.52
N GLU A 314 4.28 10.54 3.84
CA GLU A 314 4.65 11.66 4.72
C GLU A 314 6.06 11.49 5.31
N LEU A 315 7.04 11.27 4.43
CA LEU A 315 8.41 10.91 4.80
C LEU A 315 9.45 11.77 4.08
N ILE A 316 10.66 11.78 4.63
CA ILE A 316 11.89 12.20 3.96
C ILE A 316 12.83 11.00 3.92
N LYS A 317 13.45 10.71 2.77
CA LYS A 317 14.36 9.58 2.66
C LYS A 317 15.50 9.83 1.69
N ASP A 318 16.59 9.09 1.91
CA ASP A 318 17.72 9.07 0.99
C ASP A 318 17.51 7.95 -0.03
N GLU A 319 17.35 8.30 -1.31
CA GLU A 319 17.15 7.32 -2.39
C GLU A 319 17.70 7.77 -3.74
N ASN A 320 17.85 6.83 -4.66
CA ASN A 320 18.14 7.11 -6.06
C ASN A 320 16.88 6.93 -6.92
N SER A 321 16.97 7.11 -8.24
CA SER A 321 15.84 6.94 -9.16
C SER A 321 15.43 5.49 -9.45
N GLY A 322 16.02 4.51 -8.76
CA GLY A 322 15.85 3.09 -9.10
C GLY A 322 16.55 2.68 -10.42
N VAL A 323 17.15 3.64 -11.14
CA VAL A 323 17.98 3.38 -12.31
C VAL A 323 19.41 3.14 -11.87
N ARG A 324 20.01 2.05 -12.34
CA ARG A 324 21.40 1.70 -12.02
C ARG A 324 22.33 2.84 -12.40
N GLY A 325 23.13 3.29 -11.44
CA GLY A 325 24.15 4.33 -11.64
C GLY A 325 23.70 5.75 -11.29
N THR A 326 22.43 5.96 -10.91
CA THR A 326 22.01 7.27 -10.41
C THR A 326 22.41 7.48 -8.95
N SER A 327 22.76 8.72 -8.62
CA SER A 327 23.18 9.08 -7.27
C SER A 327 22.02 9.05 -6.29
N VAL A 328 22.32 8.69 -5.04
CA VAL A 328 21.38 8.85 -3.93
C VAL A 328 21.24 10.35 -3.63
N LYS A 329 20.00 10.80 -3.48
CA LYS A 329 19.59 12.17 -3.16
C LYS A 329 18.69 12.15 -1.93
N CYS A 330 18.53 13.29 -1.27
CA CYS A 330 17.52 13.45 -0.23
C CYS A 330 16.22 13.88 -0.89
N GLU A 331 15.19 13.04 -0.74
CA GLU A 331 13.85 13.24 -1.28
C GLU A 331 12.90 13.55 -0.12
N ASP A 332 12.41 14.79 -0.07
CA ASP A 332 11.40 15.20 0.89
C ASP A 332 10.00 15.07 0.27
N TYR A 333 9.16 14.20 0.82
CA TYR A 333 7.76 14.02 0.40
C TYR A 333 6.76 14.64 1.37
N ARG A 334 7.20 15.13 2.54
CA ARG A 334 6.32 15.63 3.61
C ARG A 334 5.48 16.79 3.11
N LEU A 335 4.17 16.66 3.29
CA LEU A 335 3.16 17.65 2.91
C LEU A 335 2.65 18.41 4.13
N ILE A 336 2.46 17.72 5.25
CA ILE A 336 1.80 18.22 6.45
C ILE A 336 2.81 18.57 7.55
N VAL A 337 3.79 17.72 7.82
CA VAL A 337 4.80 17.94 8.88
C VAL A 337 6.13 18.48 8.34
N GLY A 338 6.14 18.88 7.06
CA GLY A 338 7.28 19.47 6.37
C GLY A 338 7.31 21.00 6.45
N GLU A 339 7.52 21.64 5.30
CA GLU A 339 7.57 23.10 5.19
C GLU A 339 6.27 23.76 5.66
N HIS A 340 6.37 24.74 6.57
CA HIS A 340 5.21 25.38 7.22
C HIS A 340 4.22 26.04 6.25
N ARG A 341 4.72 26.75 5.22
CA ARG A 341 3.85 27.40 4.23
C ARG A 341 3.05 26.37 3.45
N LEU A 342 3.73 25.34 2.93
CA LEU A 342 3.10 24.22 2.23
C LEU A 342 2.07 23.51 3.12
N SER A 343 2.43 23.17 4.35
CA SER A 343 1.54 22.52 5.31
C SER A 343 0.24 23.32 5.51
N ARG A 344 0.35 24.62 5.80
CA ARG A 344 -0.81 25.49 5.98
C ARG A 344 -1.71 25.52 4.75
N ASP A 345 -1.13 25.66 3.56
CA ASP A 345 -1.89 25.81 2.32
C ASP A 345 -2.52 24.46 1.90
N ALA A 346 -1.82 23.34 2.12
CA ALA A 346 -2.34 21.98 1.96
C ALA A 346 -3.51 21.68 2.92
N VAL A 347 -3.37 22.02 4.20
CA VAL A 347 -4.43 21.85 5.22
C VAL A 347 -5.68 22.64 4.84
N ARG A 348 -5.54 23.90 4.41
CA ARG A 348 -6.67 24.72 3.93
C ARG A 348 -7.33 24.11 2.71
N TYR A 349 -6.54 23.63 1.74
CA TYR A 349 -7.07 22.97 0.55
C TYR A 349 -7.84 21.68 0.89
N LEU A 350 -7.31 20.88 1.81
CA LEU A 350 -7.94 19.66 2.32
C LEU A 350 -9.24 19.95 3.10
N GLY A 351 -9.27 21.06 3.85
CA GLY A 351 -10.47 21.54 4.57
C GLY A 351 -11.52 22.16 3.66
N GLY A 352 -11.14 22.55 2.44
CA GLY A 352 -12.00 23.17 1.45
C GLY A 352 -12.07 24.69 1.50
N ASP A 353 -11.19 25.33 2.27
CA ASP A 353 -11.08 26.78 2.45
C ASP A 353 -10.11 27.45 1.46
N TYR A 354 -9.77 26.77 0.36
CA TYR A 354 -8.85 27.23 -0.67
C TYR A 354 -9.60 27.30 -2.00
N TYR A 355 -9.85 28.52 -2.48
CA TYR A 355 -10.55 28.84 -3.73
C TYR A 355 -9.58 29.24 -4.83
#